data_AF-A0A8K0TE23-F1
#
_entry.id   AF-A0A8K0TE23-F1
#
_cell.length_a   1.000
_cell.length_b   1.000
_cell.length_c   1.000
_cell.angle_alpha   90.00
_cell.angle_beta   90.00
_cell.angle_gamma   90.00
#
_symmetry.space_group_name_H-M   'P 1'
#
loop_
_entity.id
_entity.type
_entity.pdbx_description
1 polymer ?
#
loop_
_entity_poly.entity_id
_entity_poly.type
_entity_poly.pdbx_seq_one_letter_code
_entity_poly.pdbx_strand_id
1 'polypeptide(L)'
;MQAAKVLLALFGAAAAAPAAINTTCKTPVLRQEWRQLPEATRQSYLAAVKCLKTKPSRLGLTTPLYDDFPYVHARLDTEIHFVASFLPWHRYFVHLYEKALQSCGYDGVATYWDWSLDVANVSASSIWDAQSAFGGNGVAPRPTDTSTDERRPFKDFTVEYSQLATEKHCIGRNWNSGGEEVGSMWAESYTPAIVAAGQEHVYFTSYSVTLENGPHGAIHAAVGGDMSPSTSPNDPIFFLHHGHIDRLWTL
;
A
#
# COMPACT_ATOMS: atom_id res chain seq x y z
N MET A 1 -72.32 -7.37 21.45
CA MET A 1 -70.89 -7.52 21.12
C MET A 1 -70.66 -6.91 19.74
N GLN A 2 -70.24 -5.64 19.69
CA GLN A 2 -69.91 -4.95 18.43
C GLN A 2 -68.42 -5.11 18.16
N ALA A 3 -68.08 -5.72 17.02
CA ALA A 3 -66.71 -5.90 16.57
C ALA A 3 -66.12 -4.55 16.12
N ALA A 4 -65.05 -4.12 16.78
CA ALA A 4 -64.27 -2.95 16.39
C ALA A 4 -63.49 -3.25 15.10
N LYS A 5 -63.76 -2.50 14.03
CA LYS A 5 -62.95 -2.49 12.81
C LYS A 5 -61.67 -1.69 13.08
N VAL A 6 -60.54 -2.39 13.21
CA VAL A 6 -59.22 -1.75 13.21
C VAL A 6 -58.89 -1.33 11.78
N LEU A 7 -58.84 -0.02 11.51
CA LEU A 7 -58.24 0.50 10.28
C LEU A 7 -56.72 0.37 10.39
N LEU A 8 -56.12 -0.50 9.55
CA LEU A 8 -54.68 -0.45 9.28
C LEU A 8 -54.40 0.79 8.43
N ALA A 9 -53.73 1.79 9.02
CA ALA A 9 -53.12 2.86 8.26
C ALA A 9 -51.85 2.31 7.58
N LEU A 10 -51.90 2.15 6.25
CA LEU A 10 -50.72 1.90 5.43
C LEU A 10 -49.87 3.17 5.40
N PHE A 11 -48.82 3.22 6.21
CA PHE A 11 -47.74 4.20 6.02
C PHE A 11 -46.98 3.82 4.75
N GLY A 12 -47.31 4.47 3.63
CA GLY A 12 -46.49 4.41 2.43
C GLY A 12 -45.14 5.06 2.72
N ALA A 13 -44.10 4.24 2.91
CA ALA A 13 -42.74 4.73 2.88
C ALA A 13 -42.45 5.20 1.45
N ALA A 14 -42.51 6.51 1.23
CA ALA A 14 -41.99 7.10 0.01
C ALA A 14 -40.48 6.85 0.01
N ALA A 15 -40.03 5.84 -0.72
CA ALA A 15 -38.63 5.66 -1.02
C ALA A 15 -38.17 6.88 -1.83
N ALA A 16 -37.51 7.83 -1.18
CA ALA A 16 -36.82 8.89 -1.88
C ALA A 16 -35.76 8.22 -2.76
N ALA A 17 -35.92 8.33 -4.08
CA ALA A 17 -34.87 7.92 -5.00
C ALA A 17 -33.57 8.64 -4.60
N PRO A 18 -32.42 7.94 -4.54
CA PRO A 18 -31.16 8.60 -4.24
C PRO A 18 -30.97 9.74 -5.23
N ALA A 19 -30.80 10.95 -4.71
CA ALA A 19 -30.49 12.10 -5.53
C ALA A 19 -29.23 11.76 -6.34
N ALA A 20 -29.34 11.74 -7.66
CA ALA A 20 -28.19 11.56 -8.52
C ALA A 20 -27.22 12.72 -8.25
N ILE A 21 -26.15 12.44 -7.51
CA ILE A 21 -25.06 13.41 -7.32
C ILE A 21 -24.34 13.48 -8.65
N ASN A 22 -24.80 14.39 -9.50
CA ASN A 22 -24.25 14.68 -10.81
C ASN A 22 -22.99 15.57 -10.68
N THR A 23 -22.09 15.23 -9.76
CA THR A 23 -20.77 15.87 -9.68
C THR A 23 -19.84 15.12 -10.61
N THR A 24 -19.88 15.45 -11.88
CA THR A 24 -18.85 15.00 -12.82
C THR A 24 -17.50 15.54 -12.31
N CYS A 25 -16.56 14.65 -12.01
CA CYS A 25 -15.20 15.04 -11.64
C CYS A 25 -14.54 15.68 -12.88
N LYS A 26 -14.48 17.02 -12.91
CA LYS A 26 -14.04 17.77 -14.10
C LYS A 26 -12.52 17.71 -14.30
N THR A 27 -11.77 17.52 -13.22
CA THR A 27 -10.30 17.51 -13.20
C THR A 27 -9.82 16.51 -12.16
N PRO A 28 -9.94 15.19 -12.42
CA PRO A 28 -9.43 14.18 -11.50
C PRO A 28 -7.91 14.34 -11.35
N VAL A 29 -7.41 14.23 -10.12
CA VAL A 29 -5.97 14.15 -9.87
C VAL A 29 -5.46 12.83 -10.44
N LEU A 30 -4.46 12.90 -11.31
CA LEU A 30 -3.82 11.71 -11.88
C LEU A 30 -2.71 11.24 -10.95
N ARG A 31 -2.74 9.94 -10.60
CA ARG A 31 -1.59 9.32 -9.93
C ARG A 31 -0.40 9.28 -10.88
N GLN A 32 0.79 9.55 -10.37
CA GLN A 32 2.02 9.58 -11.17
C GLN A 32 2.97 8.46 -10.77
N GLU A 33 3.76 7.99 -11.73
CA GLU A 33 4.82 7.03 -11.45
C GLU A 33 5.96 7.74 -10.71
N TRP A 34 6.57 7.09 -9.71
CA TRP A 34 7.58 7.70 -8.84
C TRP A 34 8.71 8.44 -9.58
N ARG A 35 9.20 7.89 -10.70
CA ARG A 35 10.29 8.48 -11.49
C ARG A 35 9.87 9.74 -12.24
N GLN A 36 8.58 9.95 -12.41
CA GLN A 36 8.03 11.13 -13.07
C GLN A 36 7.81 12.31 -12.09
N LEU A 37 7.86 12.04 -10.79
CA LEU A 37 7.74 13.09 -9.79
C LEU A 37 8.98 14.01 -9.78
N PRO A 38 8.79 15.33 -9.66
CA PRO A 38 9.89 16.24 -9.35
C PRO A 38 10.61 15.83 -8.07
N GLU A 39 11.93 16.06 -8.01
CA GLU A 39 12.73 15.71 -6.84
C GLU A 39 12.20 16.35 -5.55
N ALA A 40 11.79 17.62 -5.60
CA ALA A 40 11.19 18.31 -4.46
C ALA A 40 9.92 17.61 -3.95
N THR A 41 9.09 17.06 -4.85
CA THR A 41 7.88 16.30 -4.50
C THR A 41 8.24 14.98 -3.84
N ARG A 42 9.25 14.27 -4.37
CA ARG A 42 9.76 13.03 -3.74
C ARG A 42 10.29 13.29 -2.33
N GLN A 43 11.08 14.34 -2.14
CA GLN A 43 11.59 14.72 -0.82
C GLN A 43 10.47 15.12 0.15
N SER A 44 9.47 15.87 -0.33
CA SER A 44 8.27 16.21 0.46
C SER A 44 7.50 14.95 0.88
N TYR A 45 7.35 13.96 -0.01
CA TYR A 45 6.74 12.67 0.32
C TYR A 45 7.48 11.98 1.45
N LEU A 46 8.80 11.78 1.30
CA LEU A 46 9.64 11.11 2.31
C LEU A 46 9.60 11.83 3.67
N ALA A 47 9.63 13.17 3.67
CA ALA A 47 9.50 13.97 4.88
C ALA A 47 8.12 13.79 5.55
N ALA A 48 7.05 13.72 4.75
CA ALA A 48 5.71 13.50 5.28
C ALA A 48 5.55 12.11 5.90
N VAL A 49 6.13 11.05 5.30
CA VAL A 49 6.16 9.70 5.91
C VAL A 49 6.78 9.75 7.30
N LYS A 50 7.97 10.36 7.43
CA LYS A 50 8.65 10.53 8.72
C LYS A 50 7.82 11.33 9.71
N CYS A 51 7.16 12.39 9.24
CA CYS A 51 6.30 13.20 10.08
C CYS A 51 5.11 12.41 10.67
N LEU A 52 4.58 11.38 9.99
CA LEU A 52 3.50 10.55 10.54
C LEU A 52 3.90 9.85 11.86
N LYS A 53 5.20 9.62 12.11
CA LYS A 53 5.72 9.12 13.39
C LYS A 53 5.63 10.12 14.55
N THR A 54 5.30 11.38 14.26
CA THR A 54 5.13 12.45 15.25
C THR A 54 3.66 12.75 15.56
N LYS A 55 2.73 12.20 14.77
CA LYS A 55 1.30 12.44 14.90
C LYS A 55 0.68 11.38 15.83
N PRO A 56 -0.34 11.75 16.63
CA PRO A 56 -1.06 10.77 17.44
C PRO A 56 -1.86 9.82 16.54
N SER A 57 -1.99 8.56 16.97
CA SER A 57 -2.89 7.57 16.38
C SER A 57 -4.32 8.12 16.21
N ARG A 58 -4.97 7.77 15.10
CA ARG A 58 -6.40 8.01 14.85
C ARG A 58 -7.27 6.89 15.41
N LEU A 59 -6.67 5.76 15.78
CA LEU A 59 -7.32 4.61 16.39
C LEU A 59 -7.31 4.69 17.93
N GLY A 60 -6.67 5.71 18.50
CA GLY A 60 -6.52 5.86 19.96
C GLY A 60 -5.44 4.95 20.56
N LEU A 61 -4.51 4.45 19.74
CA LEU A 61 -3.35 3.68 20.20
C LEU A 61 -2.31 4.60 20.83
N THR A 62 -1.41 4.02 21.64
CA THR A 62 -0.26 4.73 22.21
C THR A 62 0.88 4.90 21.20
N THR A 63 0.80 4.21 20.06
CA THR A 63 1.76 4.30 18.96
C THR A 63 1.43 5.47 18.02
N PRO A 64 2.40 5.96 17.25
CA PRO A 64 2.18 7.02 16.27
C PRO A 64 1.19 6.66 15.16
N LEU A 65 0.67 7.69 14.47
CA LEU A 65 -0.26 7.56 13.35
C LEU A 65 0.23 6.64 12.23
N TYR A 66 1.54 6.65 11.93
CA TYR A 66 2.07 5.74 10.92
C TYR A 66 1.80 4.27 11.26
N ASP A 67 1.87 3.91 12.54
CA ASP A 67 1.75 2.53 13.00
C ASP A 67 0.28 2.04 13.04
N ASP A 68 -0.70 2.94 12.87
CA ASP A 68 -2.10 2.56 12.66
C ASP A 68 -2.26 1.68 11.41
N PHE A 69 -1.47 1.92 10.38
CA PHE A 69 -1.54 1.20 9.11
C PHE A 69 -1.13 -0.27 9.25
N PRO A 70 0.11 -0.61 9.69
CA PRO A 70 0.48 -2.01 9.92
C PRO A 70 -0.39 -2.67 11.00
N TYR A 71 -0.85 -1.91 12.02
CA TYR A 71 -1.76 -2.44 13.05
C TYR A 71 -3.07 -2.97 12.46
N VAL A 72 -3.72 -2.18 11.60
CA VAL A 72 -5.01 -2.53 10.98
C VAL A 72 -4.84 -3.64 9.97
N HIS A 73 -3.83 -3.52 9.10
CA HIS A 73 -3.56 -4.50 8.06
C HIS A 73 -3.30 -5.90 8.65
N ALA A 74 -2.46 -5.99 9.69
CA ALA A 74 -2.15 -7.27 10.32
C ALA A 74 -3.35 -7.93 11.01
N ARG A 75 -4.31 -7.15 11.53
CA ARG A 75 -5.51 -7.67 12.20
C ARG A 75 -6.64 -8.06 11.26
N LEU A 76 -6.66 -7.48 10.07
CA LEU A 76 -7.66 -7.76 9.06
C LEU A 76 -7.14 -8.68 7.95
N ASP A 77 -5.94 -9.21 8.08
CA ASP A 77 -5.23 -9.99 7.05
C ASP A 77 -6.13 -11.01 6.32
N THR A 78 -6.85 -11.85 7.07
CA THR A 78 -7.75 -12.88 6.51
C THR A 78 -9.05 -12.33 5.92
N GLU A 79 -9.40 -11.08 6.23
CA GLU A 79 -10.60 -10.38 5.76
C GLU A 79 -10.29 -9.45 4.56
N ILE A 80 -9.01 -9.31 4.19
CA ILE A 80 -8.55 -8.39 3.14
C ILE A 80 -7.70 -9.08 2.06
N HIS A 81 -7.21 -10.29 2.30
CA HIS A 81 -6.47 -11.09 1.31
C HIS A 81 -7.23 -12.33 0.86
N PHE A 82 -7.12 -12.68 -0.42
CA PHE A 82 -7.79 -13.81 -1.08
C PHE A 82 -9.31 -13.78 -0.96
N VAL A 83 -9.86 -12.56 -0.90
CA VAL A 83 -11.28 -12.26 -0.77
C VAL A 83 -11.71 -11.21 -1.79
N ALA A 84 -13.01 -11.10 -2.04
CA ALA A 84 -13.54 -10.14 -3.01
C ALA A 84 -13.23 -8.67 -2.64
N SER A 85 -13.01 -8.38 -1.35
CA SER A 85 -12.66 -7.06 -0.84
C SER A 85 -11.20 -6.67 -1.07
N PHE A 86 -10.30 -7.56 -1.50
CA PHE A 86 -8.86 -7.28 -1.63
C PHE A 86 -8.57 -5.97 -2.37
N LEU A 87 -8.99 -5.86 -3.63
CA LEU A 87 -8.74 -4.67 -4.45
C LEU A 87 -9.43 -3.39 -3.90
N PRO A 88 -10.75 -3.37 -3.61
CA PRO A 88 -11.40 -2.16 -3.09
C PRO A 88 -10.91 -1.74 -1.70
N TRP A 89 -10.57 -2.70 -0.82
CA TRP A 89 -10.05 -2.40 0.51
C TRP A 89 -8.67 -1.76 0.42
N HIS A 90 -7.76 -2.33 -0.37
CA HIS A 90 -6.42 -1.77 -0.56
C HIS A 90 -6.43 -0.40 -1.26
N ARG A 91 -7.33 -0.18 -2.23
CA ARG A 91 -7.58 1.15 -2.81
C ARG A 91 -7.89 2.19 -1.73
N TYR A 92 -8.82 1.86 -0.84
CA TYR A 92 -9.21 2.77 0.24
C TYR A 92 -8.10 2.93 1.28
N PHE A 93 -7.37 1.87 1.58
CA PHE A 93 -6.24 1.89 2.51
C PHE A 93 -5.11 2.82 2.03
N VAL A 94 -4.72 2.73 0.75
CA VAL A 94 -3.78 3.66 0.12
C VAL A 94 -4.33 5.08 0.12
N HIS A 95 -5.62 5.26 -0.15
CA HIS A 95 -6.24 6.59 -0.08
C HIS A 95 -6.18 7.21 1.32
N LEU A 96 -6.43 6.43 2.37
CA LEU A 96 -6.30 6.90 3.76
C LEU A 96 -4.87 7.29 4.10
N TYR A 97 -3.88 6.56 3.56
CA TYR A 97 -2.48 6.90 3.69
C TYR A 97 -2.12 8.22 2.99
N GLU A 98 -2.57 8.41 1.74
CA GLU A 98 -2.42 9.68 1.01
C GLU A 98 -3.00 10.86 1.83
N LYS A 99 -4.18 10.67 2.44
CA LYS A 99 -4.81 11.66 3.33
C LYS A 99 -4.04 11.87 4.63
N ALA A 100 -3.37 10.85 5.16
CA ALA A 100 -2.50 11.00 6.31
C ALA A 100 -1.29 11.87 5.97
N LEU A 101 -0.64 11.65 4.82
CA LEU A 101 0.50 12.46 4.36
C LEU A 101 0.15 13.95 4.24
N GLN A 102 -1.07 14.29 3.81
CA GLN A 102 -1.55 15.68 3.76
C GLN A 102 -1.53 16.37 5.13
N SER A 103 -1.75 15.62 6.22
CA SER A 103 -1.65 16.16 7.59
C SER A 103 -0.21 16.49 8.04
N CYS A 104 0.76 16.07 7.22
CA CYS A 104 2.18 16.35 7.33
C CYS A 104 2.69 17.29 6.22
N GLY A 105 1.78 17.98 5.51
CA GLY A 105 2.13 19.01 4.54
C GLY A 105 2.49 18.49 3.14
N TYR A 106 2.31 17.20 2.87
CA TYR A 106 2.44 16.67 1.50
C TYR A 106 1.25 17.13 0.65
N ASP A 107 1.53 17.95 -0.37
CA ASP A 107 0.54 18.46 -1.34
C ASP A 107 0.71 17.84 -2.74
N GLY A 108 1.66 16.91 -2.88
CA GLY A 108 1.91 16.20 -4.13
C GLY A 108 0.78 15.24 -4.50
N VAL A 109 0.86 14.73 -5.73
CA VAL A 109 -0.08 13.71 -6.21
C VAL A 109 0.18 12.36 -5.57
N ALA A 110 -0.84 11.51 -5.54
CA ALA A 110 -0.67 10.11 -5.20
C ALA A 110 0.29 9.44 -6.21
N THR A 111 1.13 8.54 -5.72
CA THR A 111 2.23 7.98 -6.50
C THR A 111 2.27 6.46 -6.43
N TYR A 112 2.90 5.83 -7.41
CA TYR A 112 3.10 4.38 -7.46
C TYR A 112 4.50 4.01 -7.97
N TRP A 113 4.90 2.77 -7.71
CA TRP A 113 6.12 2.17 -8.26
C TRP A 113 5.76 1.15 -9.34
N ASP A 114 6.07 1.47 -10.60
CA ASP A 114 5.91 0.51 -11.70
C ASP A 114 7.11 -0.44 -11.76
N TRP A 115 7.02 -1.52 -10.98
CA TRP A 115 8.04 -2.56 -10.90
C TRP A 115 8.27 -3.31 -12.23
N SER A 116 7.29 -3.30 -13.14
CA SER A 116 7.44 -3.96 -14.45
C SER A 116 8.49 -3.30 -15.34
N LEU A 117 8.81 -2.03 -15.06
CA LEU A 117 9.88 -1.28 -15.75
C LEU A 117 11.29 -1.65 -15.25
N ASP A 118 11.40 -2.34 -14.11
CA ASP A 118 12.68 -2.61 -13.45
C ASP A 118 13.14 -4.07 -13.61
N VAL A 119 12.37 -4.93 -14.29
CA VAL A 119 12.60 -6.38 -14.37
C VAL A 119 13.95 -6.81 -14.96
N ALA A 120 14.65 -5.91 -15.66
CA ALA A 120 16.02 -6.16 -16.12
C ALA A 120 17.04 -6.17 -14.97
N ASN A 121 16.83 -5.34 -13.94
CA ASN A 121 17.64 -5.31 -12.72
C ASN A 121 16.89 -4.58 -11.59
N VAL A 122 16.05 -5.32 -10.87
CA VAL A 122 15.13 -4.77 -9.87
C VAL A 122 15.89 -4.16 -8.69
N SER A 123 17.00 -4.77 -8.29
CA SER A 123 17.86 -4.26 -7.20
C SER A 123 18.54 -2.93 -7.53
N ALA A 124 18.67 -2.59 -8.82
CA ALA A 124 19.21 -1.32 -9.30
C ALA A 124 18.12 -0.28 -9.60
N SER A 125 16.85 -0.56 -9.32
CA SER A 125 15.77 0.42 -9.51
C SER A 125 16.05 1.70 -8.75
N SER A 126 15.77 2.84 -9.37
CA SER A 126 15.88 4.17 -8.74
C SER A 126 14.98 4.33 -7.51
N ILE A 127 14.00 3.43 -7.32
CA ILE A 127 13.17 3.40 -6.10
C ILE A 127 14.01 3.10 -4.84
N TRP A 128 15.16 2.46 -5.02
CA TRP A 128 16.12 2.10 -3.97
C TRP A 128 17.24 3.12 -3.79
N ASP A 129 17.18 4.27 -4.49
CA ASP A 129 18.17 5.32 -4.31
C ASP A 129 18.26 5.75 -2.84
N ALA A 130 19.50 5.79 -2.35
CA ALA A 130 19.80 5.98 -0.93
C ALA A 130 19.70 7.44 -0.48
N GLN A 131 19.32 8.40 -1.33
CA GLN A 131 19.17 9.81 -0.96
C GLN A 131 17.80 10.38 -1.31
N SER A 132 17.24 9.93 -2.43
CA SER A 132 16.05 10.51 -3.06
C SER A 132 14.86 9.57 -3.10
N ALA A 133 14.98 8.36 -2.54
CA ALA A 133 13.91 7.36 -2.54
C ALA A 133 13.85 6.53 -1.24
N PHE A 134 13.63 5.23 -1.32
CA PHE A 134 13.24 4.40 -0.16
C PHE A 134 14.42 3.73 0.55
N GLY A 135 15.65 3.86 0.04
CA GLY A 135 16.81 3.12 0.55
C GLY A 135 16.87 1.69 0.02
N GLY A 136 18.05 1.07 0.08
CA GLY A 136 18.31 -0.24 -0.54
C GLY A 136 18.01 -1.44 0.35
N ASN A 137 18.69 -2.56 0.06
CA ASN A 137 18.64 -3.78 0.86
C ASN A 137 19.11 -3.54 2.30
N GLY A 138 18.65 -4.39 3.21
CA GLY A 138 19.12 -4.39 4.58
C GLY A 138 20.57 -4.83 4.69
N VAL A 139 21.24 -4.39 5.76
CA VAL A 139 22.65 -4.71 6.02
C VAL A 139 22.76 -5.85 7.05
N ALA A 140 23.57 -6.87 6.79
CA ALA A 140 23.82 -7.96 7.73
C ALA A 140 24.46 -7.44 9.05
N PRO A 141 24.22 -8.07 10.22
CA PRO A 141 23.61 -9.39 10.43
C PRO A 141 22.09 -9.38 10.70
N ARG A 142 21.48 -8.21 10.90
CA ARG A 142 20.02 -8.08 10.96
C ARG A 142 19.62 -7.25 9.73
N PRO A 143 19.01 -7.85 8.68
CA PRO A 143 18.78 -7.23 7.37
C PRO A 143 17.79 -6.07 7.50
N THR A 144 18.27 -4.99 8.10
CA THR A 144 17.55 -3.78 8.46
C THR A 144 18.13 -2.63 7.65
N ASP A 145 17.32 -1.61 7.41
CA ASP A 145 17.77 -0.34 6.83
C ASP A 145 18.66 0.46 7.80
N THR A 146 19.05 -0.13 8.94
CA THR A 146 20.07 0.45 9.82
C THR A 146 21.40 0.45 9.07
N SER A 147 21.74 1.62 8.54
CA SER A 147 22.98 1.86 7.81
C SER A 147 23.75 2.95 8.51
N THR A 148 25.08 2.80 8.58
CA THR A 148 25.98 3.91 8.92
C THR A 148 26.04 4.97 7.82
N ASP A 149 25.43 4.69 6.66
CA ASP A 149 25.22 5.69 5.61
C ASP A 149 24.11 6.66 6.02
N GLU A 150 24.52 7.81 6.55
CA GLU A 150 23.65 8.92 6.97
C GLU A 150 22.69 9.40 5.87
N ARG A 151 22.95 9.03 4.62
CA ARG A 151 22.13 9.44 3.47
C ARG A 151 20.79 8.72 3.40
N ARG A 152 20.69 7.49 3.93
CA ARG A 152 19.49 6.66 3.79
C ARG A 152 18.27 7.30 4.47
N PRO A 153 17.17 7.57 3.73
CA PRO A 153 16.05 8.31 4.29
C PRO A 153 15.42 7.63 5.51
N PHE A 154 15.34 6.30 5.55
CA PHE A 154 14.64 5.58 6.62
C PHE A 154 15.57 4.88 7.63
N LYS A 155 16.87 5.24 7.69
CA LYS A 155 17.84 4.59 8.59
C LYS A 155 17.45 4.61 10.07
N ASP A 156 16.85 5.70 10.54
CA ASP A 156 16.41 5.91 11.92
C ASP A 156 14.89 5.68 12.08
N PHE A 157 14.23 5.18 11.04
CA PHE A 157 12.80 4.95 11.04
C PHE A 157 12.49 3.63 11.74
N THR A 158 11.81 3.72 12.88
CA THR A 158 11.38 2.55 13.66
C THR A 158 9.89 2.31 13.52
N VAL A 159 9.48 1.06 13.46
CA VAL A 159 8.10 0.57 13.43
C VAL A 159 7.78 -0.19 14.71
N GLU A 160 6.50 -0.27 15.09
CA GLU A 160 6.09 -0.75 16.43
C GLU A 160 5.55 -2.19 16.45
N TYR A 161 5.35 -2.83 15.31
CA TYR A 161 4.69 -4.15 15.22
C TYR A 161 5.46 -5.15 14.38
N SER A 162 5.61 -6.37 14.88
CA SER A 162 6.09 -7.53 14.13
C SER A 162 5.02 -8.61 14.22
N GLN A 163 4.43 -8.99 13.09
CA GLN A 163 3.25 -9.86 13.06
C GLN A 163 2.11 -9.27 13.93
N LEU A 164 1.64 -9.98 14.95
CA LEU A 164 0.63 -9.48 15.89
C LEU A 164 1.24 -8.93 17.20
N ALA A 165 2.56 -8.96 17.35
CA ALA A 165 3.26 -8.52 18.56
C ALA A 165 3.66 -7.04 18.48
N THR A 166 3.63 -6.34 19.61
CA THR A 166 4.23 -5.01 19.75
C THR A 166 5.73 -5.18 19.96
N GLU A 167 6.49 -5.02 18.90
CA GLU A 167 7.94 -5.19 18.88
C GLU A 167 8.55 -4.04 18.09
N LYS A 168 9.18 -3.11 18.80
CA LYS A 168 9.83 -1.97 18.17
C LYS A 168 11.12 -2.39 17.48
N HIS A 169 11.24 -2.10 16.19
CA HIS A 169 12.43 -2.40 15.39
C HIS A 169 12.61 -1.39 14.25
N CYS A 170 13.75 -1.46 13.55
CA CYS A 170 13.99 -0.69 12.34
C CYS A 170 13.47 -1.47 11.12
N ILE A 171 13.04 -0.78 10.07
CA ILE A 171 12.52 -1.45 8.85
C ILE A 171 13.53 -2.47 8.32
N GLY A 172 13.07 -3.68 8.05
CA GLY A 172 13.81 -4.77 7.45
C GLY A 172 13.58 -4.90 5.96
N ARG A 173 14.64 -5.12 5.18
CA ARG A 173 14.56 -5.60 3.79
C ARG A 173 15.59 -6.68 3.58
N ASN A 174 15.19 -7.76 2.94
CA ASN A 174 16.06 -8.89 2.68
C ASN A 174 15.84 -9.34 1.24
N TRP A 175 16.30 -8.53 0.29
CA TRP A 175 16.12 -8.78 -1.12
C TRP A 175 16.67 -10.14 -1.48
N ASN A 176 15.81 -11.01 -1.99
CA ASN A 176 16.23 -12.33 -2.43
C ASN A 176 15.28 -12.87 -3.51
N SER A 177 15.82 -13.74 -4.35
CA SER A 177 15.03 -14.67 -5.16
C SER A 177 15.82 -15.95 -5.45
N GLY A 178 16.28 -16.57 -4.36
CA GLY A 178 17.01 -17.84 -4.37
C GLY A 178 18.37 -17.75 -3.68
N GLY A 179 18.45 -18.26 -2.44
CA GLY A 179 19.70 -18.49 -1.72
C GLY A 179 20.21 -17.29 -0.91
N GLU A 180 21.54 -17.24 -0.73
CA GLU A 180 22.25 -16.22 0.07
C GLU A 180 22.49 -14.90 -0.69
N GLU A 181 22.28 -14.87 -2.01
CA GLU A 181 22.44 -13.70 -2.88
C GLU A 181 21.10 -13.06 -3.25
N VAL A 182 21.11 -11.78 -3.66
CA VAL A 182 19.89 -10.99 -3.97
C VAL A 182 19.01 -11.60 -5.08
N GLY A 183 19.60 -12.40 -5.98
CA GLY A 183 18.88 -13.02 -7.10
C GLY A 183 18.29 -12.00 -8.10
N SER A 184 17.30 -12.43 -8.90
CA SER A 184 16.47 -11.60 -9.77
C SER A 184 15.40 -10.78 -9.04
N MET A 185 15.23 -10.97 -7.72
CA MET A 185 14.11 -10.44 -6.95
C MET A 185 12.74 -10.86 -7.52
N TRP A 186 12.60 -12.09 -8.03
CA TRP A 186 11.35 -12.64 -8.60
C TRP A 186 10.85 -11.92 -9.86
N ALA A 187 11.74 -11.22 -10.59
CA ALA A 187 11.40 -10.40 -11.76
C ALA A 187 10.51 -11.11 -12.81
N GLU A 188 10.69 -12.42 -12.97
CA GLU A 188 9.91 -13.27 -13.88
C GLU A 188 8.40 -13.27 -13.57
N SER A 189 8.00 -13.04 -12.32
CA SER A 189 6.60 -13.06 -11.87
C SER A 189 5.83 -11.77 -12.16
N TYR A 190 6.51 -10.75 -12.67
CA TYR A 190 5.91 -9.42 -12.82
C TYR A 190 6.44 -8.62 -14.02
N THR A 191 6.86 -9.34 -15.07
CA THR A 191 7.20 -8.75 -16.37
C THR A 191 5.99 -8.08 -17.03
N PRO A 192 6.19 -7.14 -17.97
CA PRO A 192 5.10 -6.55 -18.74
C PRO A 192 4.20 -7.59 -19.42
N ALA A 193 4.76 -8.73 -19.85
CA ALA A 193 4.00 -9.82 -20.45
C ALA A 193 3.09 -10.53 -19.42
N ILE A 194 3.58 -10.76 -18.19
CA ILE A 194 2.76 -11.33 -17.11
C ILE A 194 1.65 -10.36 -16.71
N VAL A 195 1.96 -9.08 -16.58
CA VAL A 195 0.95 -8.04 -16.29
C VAL A 195 -0.12 -8.01 -17.38
N ALA A 196 0.29 -7.96 -18.65
CA ALA A 196 -0.65 -7.95 -19.77
C ALA A 196 -1.55 -9.20 -19.79
N ALA A 197 -0.96 -10.39 -19.59
CA ALA A 197 -1.74 -11.63 -19.51
C ALA A 197 -2.77 -11.61 -18.36
N GLY A 198 -2.42 -11.02 -17.22
CA GLY A 198 -3.34 -10.84 -16.09
C GLY A 198 -4.52 -9.92 -16.43
N GLN A 199 -4.30 -8.87 -17.23
CA GLN A 199 -5.34 -7.91 -17.62
C GLN A 199 -6.40 -8.51 -18.55
N GLU A 200 -6.13 -9.63 -19.20
CA GLU A 200 -7.10 -10.32 -20.07
C GLU A 200 -8.20 -11.06 -19.28
N HIS A 201 -8.09 -11.15 -17.94
CA HIS A 201 -9.11 -11.79 -17.11
C HIS A 201 -10.39 -10.94 -16.99
N VAL A 202 -11.44 -11.35 -17.67
CA VAL A 202 -12.74 -10.63 -17.68
C VAL A 202 -13.59 -10.80 -16.41
N TYR A 203 -13.35 -11.85 -15.61
CA TYR A 203 -14.07 -12.03 -14.34
C TYR A 203 -13.26 -11.44 -13.19
N PHE A 204 -13.92 -10.65 -12.36
CA PHE A 204 -13.30 -9.98 -11.20
C PHE A 204 -12.53 -10.95 -10.30
N THR A 205 -13.11 -12.09 -9.96
CA THR A 205 -12.46 -13.07 -9.08
C THR A 205 -11.19 -13.64 -9.71
N SER A 206 -11.21 -14.00 -11.00
CA SER A 206 -10.01 -14.50 -11.67
C SER A 206 -8.93 -13.42 -11.76
N TYR A 207 -9.32 -12.18 -12.09
CA TYR A 207 -8.39 -11.06 -12.16
C TYR A 207 -7.74 -10.79 -10.79
N SER A 208 -8.55 -10.64 -9.74
CA SER A 208 -8.10 -10.36 -8.38
C SER A 208 -7.16 -11.44 -7.88
N VAL A 209 -7.53 -12.71 -8.02
CA VAL A 209 -6.71 -13.84 -7.54
C VAL A 209 -5.41 -13.97 -8.34
N THR A 210 -5.44 -13.75 -9.65
CA THR A 210 -4.22 -13.77 -10.50
C THR A 210 -3.27 -12.65 -10.11
N LEU A 211 -3.78 -11.43 -9.91
CA LEU A 211 -2.96 -10.29 -9.51
C LEU A 211 -2.36 -10.48 -8.12
N GLU A 212 -3.18 -10.97 -7.17
CA GLU A 212 -2.81 -11.18 -5.77
C GLU A 212 -1.76 -12.30 -5.58
N ASN A 213 -1.96 -13.45 -6.23
CA ASN A 213 -0.99 -14.57 -6.18
C ASN A 213 0.25 -14.35 -7.05
N GLY A 214 0.14 -13.53 -8.10
CA GLY A 214 1.22 -13.29 -9.03
C GLY A 214 2.04 -12.07 -8.62
N PRO A 215 1.96 -10.95 -9.36
CA PRO A 215 2.83 -9.80 -9.11
C PRO A 215 2.77 -9.20 -7.71
N HIS A 216 1.61 -9.18 -7.05
CA HIS A 216 1.46 -8.69 -5.68
C HIS A 216 2.33 -9.51 -4.70
N GLY A 217 2.07 -10.81 -4.58
CA GLY A 217 2.83 -11.69 -3.69
C GLY A 217 4.32 -11.74 -4.05
N ALA A 218 4.65 -11.68 -5.33
CA ALA A 218 6.04 -11.69 -5.79
C ALA A 218 6.83 -10.45 -5.32
N ILE A 219 6.25 -9.24 -5.35
CA ILE A 219 6.95 -8.04 -4.86
C ILE A 219 7.11 -8.07 -3.34
N HIS A 220 6.09 -8.52 -2.60
CA HIS A 220 6.20 -8.73 -1.14
C HIS A 220 7.33 -9.71 -0.79
N ALA A 221 7.43 -10.83 -1.52
CA ALA A 221 8.50 -11.81 -1.34
C ALA A 221 9.88 -11.27 -1.77
N ALA A 222 9.93 -10.55 -2.88
CA ALA A 222 11.14 -9.98 -3.47
C ALA A 222 11.83 -8.97 -2.57
N VAL A 223 11.08 -8.05 -1.97
CA VAL A 223 11.64 -7.05 -1.04
C VAL A 223 12.00 -7.70 0.29
N GLY A 224 11.20 -8.67 0.74
CA GLY A 224 11.47 -9.41 1.96
C GLY A 224 11.40 -8.54 3.23
N GLY A 225 11.86 -9.10 4.35
CA GLY A 225 11.91 -8.37 5.62
C GLY A 225 10.51 -7.93 6.07
N ASP A 226 10.33 -6.64 6.34
CA ASP A 226 9.05 -6.08 6.73
C ASP A 226 8.01 -6.15 5.63
N MET A 227 8.38 -6.24 4.34
CA MET A 227 7.41 -6.43 3.26
C MET A 227 6.79 -7.83 3.22
N SER A 228 7.27 -8.81 3.99
CA SER A 228 6.75 -10.19 3.96
C SER A 228 5.56 -10.50 4.88
N PRO A 229 5.54 -10.12 6.17
CA PRO A 229 4.43 -10.45 7.07
C PRO A 229 3.17 -9.61 6.79
N SER A 230 2.07 -9.92 7.49
CA SER A 230 0.85 -9.11 7.45
C SER A 230 1.03 -7.70 8.05
N THR A 231 2.18 -7.40 8.66
CA THR A 231 2.63 -6.05 8.98
C THR A 231 3.37 -5.36 7.83
N SER A 232 3.21 -5.81 6.58
CA SER A 232 3.88 -5.23 5.41
C SER A 232 3.79 -3.71 5.22
N PRO A 233 2.74 -3.01 5.69
CA PRO A 233 2.74 -1.55 5.72
C PRO A 233 3.79 -0.91 6.65
N ASN A 234 4.55 -1.70 7.42
CA ASN A 234 5.73 -1.22 8.15
C ASN A 234 6.72 -0.55 7.19
N ASP A 235 6.97 -1.16 6.02
CA ASP A 235 7.84 -0.58 5.00
C ASP A 235 7.06 0.44 4.14
N PRO A 236 7.47 1.73 4.09
CA PRO A 236 6.78 2.75 3.31
C PRO A 236 6.65 2.42 1.81
N ILE A 237 7.48 1.51 1.27
CA ILE A 237 7.36 1.07 -0.13
C ILE A 237 6.05 0.32 -0.41
N PHE A 238 5.42 -0.26 0.62
CA PHE A 238 4.10 -0.90 0.56
C PHE A 238 3.09 -0.03 -0.19
N PHE A 239 3.02 1.25 0.14
CA PHE A 239 2.01 2.15 -0.41
C PHE A 239 2.23 2.46 -1.89
N LEU A 240 3.48 2.44 -2.37
CA LEU A 240 3.78 2.60 -3.79
C LEU A 240 3.55 1.31 -4.57
N HIS A 241 3.84 0.16 -3.96
CA HIS A 241 3.48 -1.15 -4.50
C HIS A 241 1.96 -1.27 -4.69
N HIS A 242 1.17 -1.02 -3.64
CA HIS A 242 -0.28 -1.06 -3.72
C HIS A 242 -0.87 0.07 -4.55
N GLY A 243 -0.18 1.22 -4.68
CA GLY A 243 -0.53 2.25 -5.66
C GLY A 243 -0.47 1.72 -7.09
N HIS A 244 0.47 0.82 -7.40
CA HIS A 244 0.58 0.18 -8.71
C HIS A 244 -0.43 -0.96 -8.87
N ILE A 245 -0.67 -1.78 -7.83
CA ILE A 245 -1.76 -2.78 -7.84
C ILE A 245 -3.10 -2.10 -8.14
N ASP A 246 -3.38 -0.96 -7.50
CA ASP A 246 -4.60 -0.21 -7.71
C ASP A 246 -4.69 0.43 -9.11
N ARG A 247 -3.55 0.89 -9.64
CA ARG A 247 -3.46 1.32 -11.04
C ARG A 247 -3.81 0.18 -11.98
N LEU A 248 -3.24 -1.00 -11.80
CA LEU A 248 -3.51 -2.15 -12.65
C LEU A 248 -4.99 -2.51 -12.63
N TRP A 249 -5.65 -2.53 -11.47
CA TRP A 249 -7.10 -2.75 -11.41
C TRP A 249 -7.95 -1.69 -12.12
N THR A 250 -7.39 -0.50 -12.37
CA THR A 250 -8.10 0.58 -13.05
C THR A 250 -7.98 0.52 -14.58
N LEU A 251 -6.93 -0.09 -15.11
CA LEU A 251 -6.66 -0.20 -16.55
C LEU A 251 -7.56 -1.23 -17.20
#